data_AF-A0A6J5H0X6-F1
#
_entry.id   AF-A0A6J5H0X6-F1
#
_cell.length_a   1.000
_cell.length_b   1.000
_cell.length_c   1.000
_cell.angle_alpha   90.00
_cell.angle_beta   90.00
_cell.angle_gamma   90.00
#
_symmetry.space_group_name_H-M   'P 1'
#
loop_
_entity.id
_entity.type
_entity.pdbx_description
1 polymer ?
#
loop_
_entity_poly.entity_id
_entity_poly.type
_entity_poly.pdbx_seq_one_letter_code
_entity_poly.pdbx_strand_id
1 'polypeptide(L)'
;MKLRFVIALVCMGLASLAHAETSNPADDARVLKEFSTNATVPGAVLQLTLLTNRSMDALWRDDAARNTLGIEVFNSGTSFLVTGKSSGKFGPVTGVALVQDGKSTPAKIVNVSNLNGTEVPSGQKILGLLEFSSKVDLTKPFTVVVNDSSAKFSVTRDAAERWGAVTRPPGQGF
;
A
#
# COMPACT_ATOMS: atom_id res chain seq x y z
N MET A 1 31.14 56.29 -32.22
CA MET A 1 30.81 55.75 -30.89
C MET A 1 29.32 55.38 -30.84
N LYS A 2 28.95 54.15 -31.22
CA LYS A 2 27.60 53.59 -31.05
C LYS A 2 27.75 52.09 -30.76
N LEU A 3 27.62 51.76 -29.49
CA LEU A 3 27.73 50.43 -28.89
C LEU A 3 26.50 49.61 -29.30
N ARG A 4 26.69 48.51 -30.05
CA ARG A 4 25.63 47.57 -30.38
C ARG A 4 25.68 46.42 -29.37
N PHE A 5 24.65 46.34 -28.54
CA PHE A 5 24.41 45.25 -27.59
C PHE A 5 24.26 43.92 -28.32
N VAL A 6 25.13 42.97 -27.98
CA VAL A 6 25.00 41.55 -28.33
C VAL A 6 24.14 40.91 -27.23
N ILE A 7 22.92 40.51 -27.56
CA ILE A 7 22.11 39.65 -26.69
C ILE A 7 22.38 38.21 -27.12
N ALA A 8 23.25 37.54 -26.37
CA ALA A 8 23.43 36.10 -26.42
C ALA A 8 22.29 35.45 -25.63
N LEU A 9 21.36 34.81 -26.34
CA LEU A 9 20.28 34.04 -25.73
C LEU A 9 20.80 32.64 -25.38
N VAL A 10 21.24 32.47 -24.13
CA VAL A 10 21.55 31.17 -23.53
C VAL A 10 20.23 30.55 -23.09
N CYS A 11 19.64 29.69 -23.93
CA CYS A 11 18.60 28.76 -23.50
C CYS A 11 19.25 27.40 -23.19
N MET A 12 19.97 27.35 -22.06
CA MET A 12 20.34 26.08 -21.43
C MET A 12 19.18 25.58 -20.59
N GLY A 13 18.77 24.35 -20.86
CA GLY A 13 18.47 23.37 -19.83
C GLY A 13 17.16 23.57 -19.07
N LEU A 14 16.16 22.77 -19.44
CA LEU A 14 15.52 21.81 -18.54
C LEU A 14 14.69 20.88 -19.41
N ALA A 15 15.37 19.91 -20.03
CA ALA A 15 14.71 18.66 -20.34
C ALA A 15 14.37 18.05 -18.98
N SER A 16 13.15 18.27 -18.50
CA SER A 16 12.55 17.45 -17.46
C SER A 16 12.44 16.05 -18.05
N LEU A 17 13.52 15.28 -17.93
CA LEU A 17 13.49 13.84 -18.01
C LEU A 17 12.48 13.41 -16.94
N ALA A 18 11.25 13.18 -17.40
CA ALA A 18 10.36 12.22 -16.79
C ALA A 18 11.20 10.96 -16.65
N HIS A 19 11.78 10.77 -15.46
CA HIS A 19 12.23 9.47 -15.04
C HIS A 19 10.95 8.64 -14.97
N ALA A 20 10.59 8.04 -16.11
CA ALA A 20 9.93 6.75 -16.06
C ALA A 20 10.90 5.90 -15.25
N GLU A 21 10.66 5.82 -13.94
CA GLU A 21 11.34 4.88 -13.08
C GLU A 21 10.97 3.50 -13.63
N THR A 22 11.76 3.03 -14.59
CA THR A 22 11.80 1.64 -15.01
C THR A 22 12.06 0.88 -13.73
N SER A 23 11.04 0.15 -13.34
CA SER A 23 10.99 -0.40 -12.02
C SER A 23 12.01 -1.51 -11.93
N ASN A 24 12.89 -1.40 -10.95
CA ASN A 24 13.86 -2.42 -10.66
C ASN A 24 13.17 -3.48 -9.78
N PRO A 25 13.11 -4.77 -10.18
CA PRO A 25 12.54 -5.83 -9.33
C PRO A 25 13.16 -5.89 -7.93
N ALA A 26 14.43 -5.49 -7.78
CA ALA A 26 15.08 -5.39 -6.48
C ALA A 26 14.49 -4.25 -5.61
N ASP A 27 14.03 -3.17 -6.23
CA ASP A 27 13.32 -2.09 -5.55
C ASP A 27 11.91 -2.50 -5.15
N ASP A 28 11.21 -3.28 -5.98
CA ASP A 28 9.87 -3.79 -5.67
C ASP A 28 9.87 -4.70 -4.44
N ALA A 29 10.78 -5.67 -4.39
CA ALA A 29 10.91 -6.56 -3.25
C ALA A 29 11.24 -5.80 -1.97
N ARG A 30 12.06 -4.73 -2.07
CA ARG A 30 12.38 -3.85 -0.95
C ARG A 30 11.16 -3.04 -0.49
N VAL A 31 10.40 -2.47 -1.42
CA VAL A 31 9.14 -1.77 -1.11
C VAL A 31 8.17 -2.71 -0.39
N LEU A 32 7.93 -3.90 -0.94
CA LEU A 32 7.03 -4.87 -0.31
C LEU A 32 7.54 -5.29 1.07
N LYS A 33 8.86 -5.45 1.27
CA LYS A 33 9.41 -5.75 2.59
C LYS A 33 9.15 -4.62 3.62
N GLU A 34 9.29 -3.36 3.23
CA GLU A 34 9.10 -2.21 4.11
C GLU A 34 7.62 -1.97 4.47
N PHE A 35 6.72 -2.25 3.52
CA PHE A 35 5.28 -1.97 3.64
C PHE A 35 4.44 -3.21 3.97
N SER A 36 5.07 -4.37 4.21
CA SER A 36 4.37 -5.59 4.60
C SER A 36 4.79 -6.09 5.97
N THR A 37 3.84 -6.71 6.67
CA THR A 37 4.11 -7.49 7.87
C THR A 37 3.22 -8.72 7.90
N ASN A 38 3.50 -9.66 8.80
CA ASN A 38 2.67 -10.84 8.97
C ASN A 38 1.81 -10.72 10.24
N ALA A 39 0.56 -11.17 10.14
CA ALA A 39 -0.32 -11.44 11.27
C ALA A 39 -0.55 -12.96 11.33
N THR A 40 -0.19 -13.58 12.45
CA THR A 40 -0.53 -14.99 12.70
C THR A 40 -1.88 -15.03 13.37
N VAL A 41 -2.87 -15.62 12.70
CA VAL A 41 -4.23 -15.81 13.22
C VAL A 41 -4.52 -17.31 13.30
N PRO A 42 -5.53 -17.75 14.08
CA PRO A 42 -5.91 -19.15 14.14
C PRO A 42 -6.15 -19.73 12.73
N GLY A 43 -5.35 -20.73 12.36
CA GLY A 43 -5.47 -21.44 11.08
C GLY A 43 -4.77 -20.80 9.88
N ALA A 44 -4.16 -19.61 9.99
CA ALA A 44 -3.43 -19.00 8.86
C ALA A 44 -2.34 -18.01 9.28
N VAL A 45 -1.35 -17.80 8.40
CA VAL A 45 -0.49 -16.62 8.43
C VAL A 45 -0.94 -15.69 7.32
N LEU A 46 -1.35 -14.47 7.71
CA LEU A 46 -1.78 -13.43 6.80
C LEU A 46 -0.63 -12.45 6.60
N GLN A 47 -0.26 -12.19 5.36
CA GLN A 47 0.59 -11.07 5.00
C GLN A 47 -0.31 -9.86 4.78
N LEU A 48 -0.02 -8.78 5.51
CA LEU A 48 -0.70 -7.49 5.42
C LEU A 48 0.26 -6.54 4.71
N THR A 49 -0.11 -6.06 3.53
CA THR A 49 0.68 -5.10 2.74
C THR A 49 -0.04 -3.77 2.68
N LEU A 50 0.55 -2.73 3.26
CA LEU A 50 0.06 -1.36 3.16
C LEU A 50 0.10 -0.91 1.70
N LEU A 51 -1.03 -0.45 1.18
CA LEU A 51 -1.18 0.01 -0.19
C LEU A 51 -0.78 1.48 -0.30
N THR A 52 0.39 1.71 -0.90
CA THR A 52 0.90 3.00 -1.37
C THR A 52 0.98 2.96 -2.88
N ASN A 53 1.25 4.09 -3.53
CA ASN A 53 1.48 4.08 -4.98
C ASN A 53 2.55 3.05 -5.37
N ARG A 54 3.64 2.99 -4.58
CA ARG A 54 4.79 2.15 -4.90
C ARG A 54 4.57 0.68 -4.58
N SER A 55 3.87 0.34 -3.48
CA SER A 55 3.54 -1.06 -3.23
C SER A 55 2.51 -1.57 -4.24
N MET A 56 1.57 -0.73 -4.71
CA MET A 56 0.68 -1.07 -5.81
C MET A 56 1.43 -1.28 -7.13
N ASP A 57 2.37 -0.39 -7.47
CA ASP A 57 3.23 -0.54 -8.65
C ASP A 57 4.12 -1.79 -8.57
N ALA A 58 4.50 -2.22 -7.36
CA ALA A 58 5.26 -3.45 -7.14
C ALA A 58 4.40 -4.72 -7.28
N LEU A 59 3.11 -4.66 -6.92
CA LEU A 59 2.18 -5.80 -6.95
C LEU A 59 1.53 -6.02 -8.32
N TRP A 60 1.17 -4.93 -9.00
CA TRP A 60 0.26 -4.96 -10.16
C TRP A 60 0.77 -4.07 -11.29
N ARG A 61 2.08 -4.04 -11.50
CA ARG A 61 2.66 -3.34 -12.63
C ARG A 61 1.97 -3.74 -13.93
N ASP A 62 1.56 -2.75 -14.70
CA ASP A 62 0.91 -2.91 -16.01
C ASP A 62 -0.45 -3.65 -15.97
N ASP A 63 -1.01 -3.92 -14.78
CA ASP A 63 -2.34 -4.49 -14.63
C ASP A 63 -3.39 -3.37 -14.52
N ALA A 64 -4.52 -3.51 -15.21
CA ALA A 64 -5.65 -2.59 -15.09
C ALA A 64 -6.16 -2.50 -13.64
N ALA A 65 -6.01 -3.56 -12.85
CA ALA A 65 -6.34 -3.60 -11.43
C ALA A 65 -5.60 -2.51 -10.64
N ARG A 66 -4.37 -2.14 -11.02
CA ARG A 66 -3.58 -1.09 -10.36
C ARG A 66 -4.31 0.24 -10.37
N ASN A 67 -4.92 0.62 -11.49
CA ASN A 67 -5.60 1.90 -11.61
C ASN A 67 -6.92 1.91 -10.83
N THR A 68 -7.71 0.84 -10.95
CA THR A 68 -8.98 0.70 -10.23
C THR A 68 -8.75 0.69 -8.70
N LEU A 69 -7.81 -0.13 -8.23
CA LEU A 69 -7.44 -0.17 -6.81
C LEU A 69 -6.81 1.15 -6.35
N GLY A 70 -6.01 1.80 -7.19
CA GLY A 70 -5.39 3.08 -6.86
C GLY A 70 -6.41 4.18 -6.58
N ILE A 71 -7.55 4.19 -7.28
CA ILE A 71 -8.65 5.13 -7.00
C ILE A 71 -9.30 4.83 -5.65
N GLU A 72 -9.63 3.57 -5.39
CA GLU A 72 -10.25 3.16 -4.12
C GLU A 72 -9.32 3.45 -2.93
N VAL A 73 -8.03 3.10 -3.06
CA VAL A 73 -7.00 3.36 -2.05
C VAL A 73 -6.81 4.87 -1.84
N PHE A 74 -6.82 5.68 -2.89
CA PHE A 74 -6.74 7.14 -2.78
C PHE A 74 -7.94 7.74 -2.04
N ASN A 75 -9.14 7.22 -2.30
CA ASN A 75 -10.37 7.67 -1.65
C ASN A 75 -10.50 7.13 -0.21
N SER A 76 -9.83 6.01 0.10
CA SER A 76 -9.70 5.47 1.45
C SER A 76 -8.71 6.31 2.28
N GLY A 77 -8.79 6.21 3.61
CA GLY A 77 -7.76 6.77 4.50
C GLY A 77 -6.49 5.94 4.43
N THR A 78 -6.56 4.69 4.87
CA THR A 78 -5.46 3.71 4.81
C THR A 78 -6.01 2.40 4.29
N SER A 79 -5.29 1.73 3.39
CA SER A 79 -5.73 0.44 2.85
C SER A 79 -4.63 -0.61 2.91
N PHE A 80 -5.00 -1.85 3.21
CA PHE A 80 -4.09 -3.00 3.18
C PHE A 80 -4.62 -4.08 2.25
N LEU A 81 -3.72 -4.67 1.47
CA LEU A 81 -3.94 -5.97 0.87
C LEU A 81 -3.65 -7.05 1.91
N VAL A 82 -4.59 -7.97 2.06
CA VAL A 82 -4.42 -9.18 2.87
C VAL A 82 -4.22 -10.35 1.92
N THR A 83 -3.10 -11.05 2.05
CA THR A 83 -2.87 -12.32 1.37
C THR A 83 -2.52 -13.40 2.38
N GLY A 84 -2.77 -14.65 2.05
CA GLY A 84 -2.39 -15.75 2.93
C GLY A 84 -2.73 -17.11 2.35
N LYS A 85 -2.35 -18.14 3.08
CA LYS A 85 -2.75 -19.52 2.80
C LYS A 85 -3.22 -20.15 4.11
N SER A 86 -4.39 -20.76 4.06
CA SER A 86 -4.90 -21.51 5.20
C SER A 86 -3.98 -22.71 5.49
N SER A 87 -3.65 -22.92 6.75
CA SER A 87 -2.90 -24.07 7.26
C SER A 87 -3.80 -25.07 8.02
N GLY A 88 -5.06 -24.71 8.26
CA GLY A 88 -6.04 -25.50 9.02
C GLY A 88 -7.47 -25.04 8.73
N LYS A 89 -8.36 -25.15 9.72
CA LYS A 89 -9.68 -24.51 9.63
C LYS A 89 -9.52 -23.02 9.95
N PHE A 90 -9.37 -22.20 8.92
CA PHE A 90 -9.37 -20.75 9.08
C PHE A 90 -10.81 -20.25 9.18
N GLY A 91 -11.09 -19.50 10.25
CA GLY A 91 -12.40 -18.90 10.51
C GLY A 91 -12.50 -17.46 10.00
N PRO A 92 -13.70 -16.86 10.05
CA PRO A 92 -13.92 -15.54 9.48
C PRO A 92 -13.14 -14.46 10.25
N VAL A 93 -12.59 -13.50 9.50
CA VAL A 93 -12.10 -12.23 10.06
C VAL A 93 -13.30 -11.33 10.29
N THR A 94 -13.64 -11.08 11.56
CA THR A 94 -14.85 -10.34 11.97
C THR A 94 -14.54 -9.04 12.70
N GLY A 95 -13.38 -8.95 13.36
CA GLY A 95 -12.93 -7.73 14.04
C GLY A 95 -11.56 -7.31 13.52
N VAL A 96 -11.49 -6.15 12.88
CA VAL A 96 -10.22 -5.56 12.46
C VAL A 96 -10.15 -4.10 12.85
N ALA A 97 -9.04 -3.71 13.45
CA ALA A 97 -8.80 -2.33 13.85
C ALA A 97 -7.36 -1.89 13.60
N LEU A 98 -7.19 -0.62 13.23
CA LEU A 98 -5.91 0.07 13.18
C LEU A 98 -5.75 0.87 14.47
N VAL A 99 -4.64 0.64 15.18
CA VAL A 99 -4.31 1.32 16.43
C VAL A 99 -3.03 2.14 16.24
N GLN A 100 -3.15 3.46 16.42
CA GLN A 100 -2.02 4.39 16.42
C GLN A 100 -2.28 5.52 17.42
N ASP A 101 -1.27 5.90 18.20
CA ASP A 101 -1.36 6.98 19.19
C ASP A 101 -2.57 6.84 20.15
N GLY A 102 -2.89 5.59 20.54
CA GLY A 102 -4.02 5.28 21.42
C GLY A 102 -5.41 5.33 20.76
N LYS A 103 -5.50 5.74 19.49
CA LYS A 103 -6.75 5.75 18.72
C LYS A 103 -6.94 4.42 17.99
N SER A 104 -8.11 3.82 18.16
CA SER A 104 -8.54 2.63 17.43
C SER A 104 -9.52 3.03 16.31
N THR A 105 -9.25 2.59 15.08
CA THR A 105 -10.10 2.83 13.91
C THR A 105 -10.52 1.49 13.32
N PRO A 106 -11.82 1.17 13.26
CA PRO A 106 -12.28 -0.10 12.69
C PRO A 106 -12.05 -0.14 11.18
N ALA A 107 -11.81 -1.34 10.65
CA ALA A 107 -11.71 -1.56 9.22
C ALA A 107 -13.08 -1.88 8.60
N LYS A 108 -13.29 -1.42 7.37
CA LYS A 108 -14.19 -2.07 6.42
C LYS A 108 -13.43 -3.24 5.77
N ILE A 109 -14.02 -4.43 5.83
CA ILE A 109 -13.42 -5.64 5.26
C ILE A 109 -14.04 -5.88 3.89
N VAL A 110 -13.20 -5.91 2.85
CA VAL A 110 -13.62 -6.29 1.50
C VAL A 110 -13.10 -7.70 1.23
N ASN A 111 -14.02 -8.66 1.21
CA ASN A 111 -13.67 -10.04 0.92
C ASN A 111 -13.53 -10.26 -0.59
N VAL A 112 -12.32 -10.59 -1.04
CA VAL A 112 -12.07 -10.97 -2.44
C VAL A 112 -12.10 -12.50 -2.57
N SER A 113 -11.44 -13.20 -1.64
CA SER A 113 -11.46 -14.66 -1.56
C SER A 113 -11.22 -15.11 -0.13
N ASN A 114 -12.19 -15.79 0.47
CA ASN A 114 -12.05 -16.53 1.72
C ASN A 114 -11.65 -15.73 2.98
N LEU A 115 -11.49 -14.40 2.95
CA LEU A 115 -11.09 -13.60 4.12
C LEU A 115 -12.15 -13.54 5.22
N ASN A 116 -13.43 -13.53 4.85
CA ASN A 116 -14.56 -13.58 5.79
C ASN A 116 -15.37 -14.90 5.68
N GLY A 117 -14.78 -15.95 5.10
CA GLY A 117 -15.43 -17.26 4.98
C GLY A 117 -15.63 -17.92 6.33
N THR A 118 -16.72 -18.65 6.50
CA THR A 118 -17.06 -19.35 7.76
C THR A 118 -16.09 -20.48 8.09
N GLU A 119 -15.56 -21.17 7.07
CA GLU A 119 -14.53 -22.19 7.24
C GLU A 119 -13.75 -22.37 5.93
N VAL A 120 -12.46 -22.03 5.94
CA VAL A 120 -11.61 -22.11 4.75
C VAL A 120 -10.71 -23.34 4.86
N PRO A 121 -10.83 -24.32 3.95
CA PRO A 121 -10.02 -25.53 3.97
C PRO A 121 -8.52 -25.26 3.93
N SER A 122 -7.73 -26.16 4.52
CA SER A 122 -6.28 -26.09 4.47
C SER A 122 -5.78 -26.02 3.03
N GLY A 123 -4.77 -25.20 2.80
CA GLY A 123 -4.16 -24.99 1.49
C GLY A 123 -4.86 -23.96 0.60
N GLN A 124 -6.07 -23.50 0.96
CA GLN A 124 -6.78 -22.48 0.19
C GLN A 124 -6.15 -21.10 0.36
N LYS A 125 -6.19 -20.30 -0.71
CA LYS A 125 -5.73 -18.92 -0.70
C LYS A 125 -6.73 -18.03 0.03
N ILE A 126 -6.20 -17.06 0.77
CA ILE A 126 -6.94 -16.00 1.44
C ILE A 126 -6.53 -14.69 0.76
N LEU A 127 -7.53 -13.89 0.37
CA LEU A 127 -7.34 -12.61 -0.30
C LEU A 127 -8.44 -11.63 0.11
N GLY A 128 -8.05 -10.40 0.43
CA GLY A 128 -9.02 -9.32 0.61
C GLY A 128 -8.36 -7.98 0.88
N LEU A 129 -9.18 -6.97 1.17
CA LEU A 129 -8.73 -5.64 1.54
C LEU A 129 -9.25 -5.25 2.92
N LEU A 130 -8.44 -4.49 3.63
CA LEU A 130 -8.81 -3.79 4.86
C LEU A 130 -8.74 -2.29 4.57
N GLU A 131 -9.88 -1.62 4.66
CA GLU A 131 -10.00 -0.19 4.40
C GLU A 131 -10.30 0.55 5.70
N PHE A 132 -9.50 1.57 6.00
CA PHE A 132 -9.64 2.42 7.18
C PHE A 132 -9.98 3.84 6.74
N SER A 133 -10.89 4.49 7.46
CA SER A 133 -11.30 5.88 7.18
C SER A 133 -10.24 6.91 7.59
N SER A 134 -9.30 6.54 8.47
CA SER A 134 -8.20 7.40 8.89
C SER A 134 -6.92 7.12 8.10
N LYS A 135 -6.18 8.18 7.79
CA LYS A 135 -4.78 8.08 7.34
C LYS A 135 -3.87 7.77 8.53
N VAL A 136 -2.96 6.82 8.35
CA VAL A 136 -1.92 6.49 9.31
C VAL A 136 -0.71 7.41 9.14
N ASP A 137 -0.08 7.82 10.23
CA ASP A 137 1.21 8.50 10.21
C ASP A 137 2.32 7.46 10.06
N LEU A 138 2.90 7.37 8.86
CA LEU A 138 3.93 6.38 8.55
C LEU A 138 5.28 6.64 9.24
N THR A 139 5.47 7.82 9.84
CA THR A 139 6.69 8.15 10.58
C THR A 139 6.69 7.57 12.00
N LYS A 140 5.56 7.00 12.42
CA LYS A 140 5.36 6.38 13.73
C LYS A 140 4.94 4.93 13.59
N PRO A 141 5.27 4.06 14.55
CA PRO A 141 4.76 2.71 14.57
C PRO A 141 3.24 2.70 14.75
N PHE A 142 2.58 1.71 14.17
CA PHE A 142 1.16 1.45 14.35
C PHE A 142 0.90 -0.05 14.35
N THR A 143 -0.29 -0.46 14.75
CA THR A 143 -0.66 -1.87 14.85
C THR A 143 -1.96 -2.12 14.12
N VAL A 144 -2.02 -3.19 13.33
CA VAL A 144 -3.28 -3.74 12.84
C VAL A 144 -3.64 -4.92 13.72
N VAL A 145 -4.80 -4.85 14.36
CA VAL A 145 -5.38 -5.94 15.15
C VAL A 145 -6.36 -6.68 14.26
N VAL A 146 -6.23 -8.00 14.18
CA VAL A 146 -7.08 -8.91 13.40
C VAL A 146 -7.56 -10.00 14.34
N ASN A 147 -8.85 -9.97 14.67
CA ASN A 147 -9.46 -10.70 15.79
C ASN A 147 -8.65 -10.44 17.07
N ASP A 148 -7.98 -11.44 17.63
CA ASP A 148 -7.13 -11.32 18.84
C ASP A 148 -5.63 -11.25 18.54
N SER A 149 -5.26 -11.22 17.25
CA SER A 149 -3.87 -11.20 16.81
C SER A 149 -3.47 -9.78 16.42
N SER A 150 -2.19 -9.45 16.60
CA SER A 150 -1.68 -8.12 16.26
C SER A 150 -0.51 -8.23 15.30
N ALA A 151 -0.48 -7.28 14.36
CA ALA A 151 0.58 -7.09 13.39
C ALA A 151 1.11 -5.68 13.54
N LYS A 152 2.35 -5.56 14.04
CA LYS A 152 3.03 -4.28 14.19
C LYS A 152 3.67 -3.87 12.87
N PHE A 153 3.46 -2.62 12.51
CA PHE A 153 4.13 -1.95 11.40
C PHE A 153 5.09 -0.90 11.93
N SER A 154 6.26 -0.85 11.29
CA SER A 154 7.28 0.17 11.52
C SER A 154 7.96 0.45 10.19
N VAL A 155 7.38 1.36 9.41
CA VAL A 155 7.97 1.79 8.15
C VAL A 155 9.17 2.69 8.47
N THR A 156 10.31 2.47 7.83
CA THR A 156 11.46 3.37 8.01
C THR A 156 11.11 4.78 7.53
N ARG A 157 11.67 5.81 8.17
CA ARG A 157 11.42 7.20 7.78
C ARG A 157 11.71 7.44 6.30
N ASP A 158 12.85 6.94 5.82
CA ASP A 158 13.26 7.03 4.43
C ASP A 158 12.25 6.37 3.48
N ALA A 159 11.72 5.19 3.83
CA ALA A 159 10.70 4.52 3.03
C ALA A 159 9.37 5.28 3.06
N ALA A 160 8.97 5.82 4.21
CA ALA A 160 7.76 6.63 4.34
C ALA A 160 7.82 7.90 3.48
N GLU A 161 8.94 8.62 3.53
CA GLU A 161 9.15 9.84 2.73
C GLU A 161 9.25 9.53 1.23
N ARG A 162 9.93 8.44 0.86
CA ARG A 162 10.18 8.09 -0.54
C ARG A 162 9.00 7.39 -1.22
N TRP A 163 8.26 6.55 -0.50
CA TRP A 163 7.30 5.61 -1.07
C TRP A 163 5.95 5.56 -0.34
N GLY A 164 5.79 6.32 0.74
CA GLY A 164 4.56 6.35 1.54
C GLY A 164 3.41 7.13 0.90
N ALA A 165 3.67 7.87 -0.17
CA ALA A 165 2.65 8.67 -0.83
C ALA A 165 1.57 7.81 -1.51
N VAL A 166 0.32 8.20 -1.28
CA VAL A 166 -0.86 7.75 -2.04
C VAL A 166 -1.35 8.96 -2.82
N THR A 167 -1.26 8.91 -4.14
CA THR A 167 -1.75 9.99 -5.03
C THR A 167 -2.72 9.42 -6.04
N ARG A 168 -3.59 10.27 -6.56
CA ARG A 168 -4.53 9.88 -7.61
C ARG A 168 -3.74 9.30 -8.80
N PRO A 169 -4.20 8.18 -9.41
CA PRO A 169 -3.62 7.68 -10.64
C PRO A 169 -3.66 8.73 -11.77
N PRO A 170 -2.59 8.88 -12.57
CA PRO A 170 -2.58 9.83 -13.68
C PRO A 170 -3.58 9.44 -14.77
N GLY A 171 -4.15 10.44 -15.47
CA GLY A 171 -5.01 10.24 -16.65
C GLY A 171 -6.51 10.09 -16.38
N GLN A 172 -6.97 10.28 -15.15
CA GLN A 172 -8.40 10.27 -14.80
C GLN A 172 -8.87 11.71 -14.51
N GLY A 173 -9.49 12.34 -15.51
CA GLY A 173 -10.19 13.63 -15.39
C GLY A 173 -11.47 13.49 -14.56
N PHE A 174 -12.00 14.62 -14.09
CA PHE A 174 -13.27 14.69 -13.35
C PHE A 174 -14.46 14.22 -14.17
#